data_AF-A0A2G6T745-F1
#
_entry.id   AF-A0A2G6T745-F1
#
_cell.length_a   1.000
_cell.length_b   1.000
_cell.length_c   1.000
_cell.angle_alpha   90.00
_cell.angle_beta   90.00
_cell.angle_gamma   90.00
#
_symmetry.space_group_name_H-M   'P 1'
#
loop_
_entity.id
_entity.type
_entity.pdbx_description
1 polymer ?
#
loop_
_entity_poly.entity_id
_entity_poly.type
_entity_poly.pdbx_seq_one_letter_code
_entity_poly.pdbx_strand_id
1 'polypeptide(L)'
;MAAHLYWRLTFDRGPASTVDLREVGFFDAAGVDVSVGGVAAASSEYGGAYLIANLFDKNTSTLYATASGVAYPQWVQYRFASPVDVYRVRCYPNSGYYPTNPRLSFSDDGVAWSALVPLVEFSGGLVSALDTMLGVSAPYGGVALGTSRATWAFRSVPGPLKLSVDPKHRSVADMEYGGFGRIVGTTKTKAVPSNLPTKARVVLIHQRSKLPVREVWSDPATGDFAFDGIDTRQEFLALAEDAAGNFRPVAASRLVPEVAP
;
A
#
# COMPACT_ATOMS: atom_id res chain seq x y z
N MET A 1 -7.80 11.74 7.46
CA MET A 1 -9.09 11.36 8.07
C MET A 1 -9.66 12.63 8.71
N ALA A 2 -10.76 12.55 9.44
CA ALA A 2 -11.17 13.70 10.26
C ALA A 2 -10.28 13.76 11.51
N ALA A 3 -10.07 14.97 12.04
CA ALA A 3 -9.29 15.15 13.26
C ALA A 3 -10.14 14.75 14.48
N HIS A 4 -9.57 13.93 15.37
CA HIS A 4 -10.26 13.42 16.56
C HIS A 4 -9.43 13.61 17.83
N LEU A 5 -10.11 13.77 18.96
CA LEU A 5 -9.47 14.07 20.25
C LEU A 5 -8.86 12.83 20.92
N TYR A 6 -9.50 11.68 20.76
CA TYR A 6 -9.07 10.41 21.35
C TYR A 6 -8.78 9.39 20.26
N TRP A 7 -7.67 8.69 20.43
CA TRP A 7 -7.29 7.55 19.59
C TRP A 7 -6.95 6.36 20.49
N ARG A 8 -7.49 5.18 20.15
CA ARG A 8 -7.35 3.95 20.96
C ARG A 8 -6.89 2.79 20.11
N LEU A 9 -5.87 2.11 20.61
CA LEU A 9 -5.39 0.84 20.11
C LEU A 9 -5.99 -0.28 20.97
N THR A 10 -6.72 -1.19 20.34
CA THR A 10 -7.39 -2.33 20.96
C THR A 10 -6.70 -3.62 20.56
N PHE A 11 -6.54 -4.53 21.51
CA PHE A 11 -5.94 -5.84 21.32
C PHE A 11 -6.95 -6.91 21.72
N ASP A 12 -7.21 -7.86 20.83
CA ASP A 12 -8.16 -8.94 21.12
C ASP A 12 -7.51 -10.18 21.73
N ARG A 13 -6.18 -10.27 21.55
CA ARG A 13 -5.38 -11.40 21.99
C ARG A 13 -3.89 -11.03 22.01
N GLY A 14 -3.19 -11.62 22.95
CA GLY A 14 -1.73 -11.72 23.01
C GLY A 14 -1.29 -13.19 23.09
N PRO A 15 0.01 -13.48 22.95
CA PRO A 15 0.57 -14.83 23.07
C PRO A 15 0.48 -15.38 24.50
N ALA A 16 0.23 -14.52 25.49
CA ALA A 16 0.06 -14.88 26.90
C ALA A 16 -1.07 -14.06 27.57
N SER A 17 -1.07 -14.01 28.90
CA SER A 17 -2.02 -13.23 29.71
C SER A 17 -1.75 -11.72 29.73
N THR A 18 -0.71 -11.23 29.04
CA THR A 18 -0.35 -9.82 28.93
C THR A 18 -0.01 -9.43 27.49
N VAL A 19 -0.04 -8.13 27.23
CA VAL A 19 0.47 -7.47 26.02
C VAL A 19 1.51 -6.44 26.45
N ASP A 20 2.69 -6.54 25.84
CA ASP A 20 3.85 -5.71 26.14
C ASP A 20 4.23 -4.86 24.92
N LEU A 21 4.32 -3.56 25.15
CA LEU A 21 4.71 -2.58 24.13
C LEU A 21 5.78 -1.64 24.70
N ARG A 22 6.81 -1.37 23.91
CA ARG A 22 7.88 -0.42 24.20
C ARG A 22 7.50 1.00 23.85
N GLU A 23 6.82 1.18 22.72
CA GLU A 23 6.44 2.51 22.24
C GLU A 23 5.19 2.41 21.36
N VAL A 24 4.29 3.37 21.50
CA VAL A 24 3.27 3.70 20.51
C VAL A 24 3.41 5.16 20.12
N GLY A 25 3.28 5.43 18.82
CA GLY A 25 3.30 6.79 18.30
C GLY A 25 2.18 6.99 17.30
N PHE A 26 1.61 8.19 17.27
CA PHE A 26 0.61 8.59 16.29
C PHE A 26 1.24 9.58 15.34
N PHE A 27 1.07 9.40 14.03
CA PHE A 27 1.77 10.16 13.02
C PHE A 27 0.78 10.83 12.07
N ASP A 28 1.02 12.09 11.74
CA ASP A 28 0.23 12.83 10.76
C ASP A 28 0.57 12.43 9.31
N ALA A 29 -0.07 13.09 8.33
CA ALA A 29 0.18 12.85 6.91
C ALA A 29 1.58 13.25 6.43
N ALA A 30 2.29 14.11 7.17
CA ALA A 30 3.67 14.47 6.92
C ALA A 30 4.66 13.44 7.50
N GLY A 31 4.17 12.51 8.33
CA GLY A 31 4.99 11.52 9.01
C GLY A 31 5.65 12.06 10.27
N VAL A 32 5.12 13.13 10.86
CA VAL A 32 5.57 13.68 12.14
C VAL A 32 4.83 12.96 13.27
N ASP A 33 5.55 12.55 14.32
CA ASP A 33 4.91 12.03 15.53
C ASP A 33 4.21 13.18 16.27
N VAL A 34 2.90 13.07 16.35
CA VAL A 34 2.00 14.07 16.96
C VAL A 34 1.57 13.68 18.37
N SER A 35 1.99 12.52 18.88
CA SER A 35 1.66 12.04 20.23
C SER A 35 2.54 12.68 21.30
N VAL A 36 2.42 14.00 21.44
CA VAL A 36 3.18 14.83 22.39
C VAL A 36 2.23 15.69 23.23
N GLY A 37 2.50 15.81 24.53
CA GLY A 37 1.73 16.68 25.44
C GLY A 37 0.29 16.26 25.75
N GLY A 38 -0.14 15.10 25.24
CA GLY A 38 -1.43 14.49 25.56
C GLY A 38 -1.40 13.62 26.82
N VAL A 39 -2.54 12.98 27.10
CA VAL A 39 -2.75 12.13 28.27
C VAL A 39 -3.00 10.71 27.81
N ALA A 40 -2.16 9.79 28.26
CA ALA A 40 -2.31 8.36 27.96
C ALA A 40 -3.17 7.66 29.03
N ALA A 41 -3.90 6.62 28.62
CA ALA A 41 -4.63 5.75 29.53
C ALA A 41 -4.68 4.32 28.98
N ALA A 42 -4.92 3.36 29.86
CA ALA A 42 -4.99 1.95 29.51
C ALA A 42 -6.20 1.28 30.16
N SER A 43 -6.63 0.14 29.61
CA SER A 43 -7.61 -0.72 30.25
C SER A 43 -7.11 -1.29 31.58
N SER A 44 -5.80 -1.49 31.70
CA SER A 44 -5.13 -2.08 32.85
C SER A 44 -3.62 -1.94 32.72
N GLU A 45 -2.89 -1.91 33.84
CA GLU A 45 -1.43 -1.89 33.88
C GLU A 45 -0.94 -3.03 34.76
N TYR A 46 0.18 -3.67 34.38
CA TYR A 46 0.84 -4.65 35.24
C TYR A 46 1.35 -4.00 36.54
N GLY A 47 1.70 -2.71 36.49
CA GLY A 47 2.20 -1.91 37.62
C GLY A 47 3.72 -1.87 37.71
N GLY A 48 4.24 -1.18 38.74
CA GLY A 48 5.68 -1.02 38.95
C GLY A 48 6.35 -0.28 37.80
N ALA A 49 7.29 -0.93 37.12
CA ALA A 49 8.03 -0.36 36.00
C ALA A 49 7.29 -0.45 34.64
N TYR A 50 6.06 -0.97 34.61
CA TYR A 50 5.28 -1.24 33.39
C TYR A 50 4.09 -0.29 33.21
N LEU A 51 4.33 1.01 33.28
CA LEU A 51 3.29 2.05 33.32
C LEU A 51 2.94 2.54 31.92
N ILE A 52 1.71 3.01 31.73
CA ILE A 52 1.25 3.60 30.46
C ILE A 52 2.06 4.83 30.05
N ALA A 53 2.66 5.52 31.02
CA ALA A 53 3.58 6.63 30.78
C ALA A 53 4.76 6.22 29.89
N ASN A 54 5.27 5.00 30.06
CA ASN A 54 6.38 4.47 29.27
C ASN A 54 6.00 4.23 27.80
N LEU A 55 4.71 4.12 27.48
CA LEU A 55 4.30 3.79 26.12
C LEU A 55 4.42 4.98 25.16
N PHE A 56 4.43 6.20 25.69
CA PHE A 56 4.43 7.45 24.92
C PHE A 56 5.57 8.39 25.36
N ASP A 57 6.58 7.87 26.06
CA ASP A 57 7.71 8.64 26.60
C ASP A 57 8.83 8.86 25.58
N LYS A 58 8.69 8.32 24.36
CA LYS A 58 9.70 8.37 23.28
C LYS A 58 10.98 7.60 23.63
N ASN A 59 10.93 6.69 24.59
CA ASN A 59 12.05 5.89 25.03
C ASN A 59 11.77 4.39 24.79
N THR A 60 12.34 3.87 23.71
CA THR A 60 12.19 2.45 23.34
C THR A 60 12.85 1.42 24.28
N SER A 61 13.48 1.89 25.36
CA SER A 61 14.08 1.07 26.41
C SER A 61 13.15 0.83 27.59
N THR A 62 12.11 1.64 27.77
CA THR A 62 11.06 1.43 28.79
C THR A 62 9.95 0.56 28.20
N LEU A 63 9.08 0.05 29.07
CA LEU A 63 8.04 -0.89 28.66
C LEU A 63 6.72 -0.56 29.35
N TYR A 64 5.63 -0.68 28.62
CA TYR A 64 4.28 -0.83 29.16
C TYR A 64 3.84 -2.28 29.02
N ALA A 65 3.15 -2.80 30.03
CA ALA A 65 2.51 -4.10 29.97
C ALA A 65 1.10 -4.03 30.57
N THR A 66 0.15 -4.74 29.96
CA THR A 66 -1.17 -4.91 30.55
C THR A 66 -1.11 -5.80 31.79
N ALA A 67 -2.11 -5.67 32.68
CA ALA A 67 -2.20 -6.54 33.85
C ALA A 67 -2.42 -8.01 33.43
N SER A 68 -1.75 -8.92 34.13
CA SER A 68 -1.92 -10.37 33.90
C SER A 68 -3.27 -10.86 34.42
N GLY A 69 -3.93 -11.74 33.66
CA GLY A 69 -5.18 -12.39 34.06
C GLY A 69 -6.43 -11.55 33.82
N VAL A 70 -6.28 -10.40 33.16
CA VAL A 70 -7.41 -9.57 32.73
C VAL A 70 -7.93 -10.06 31.37
N ALA A 71 -9.25 -10.13 31.21
CA ALA A 71 -9.88 -10.59 29.99
C ALA A 71 -9.67 -9.61 28.83
N TYR A 72 -9.54 -10.14 27.63
CA TYR A 72 -9.56 -9.36 26.39
C TYR A 72 -11.02 -8.92 26.04
N PRO A 73 -11.20 -7.82 25.29
CA PRO A 73 -10.17 -6.98 24.70
C PRO A 73 -9.51 -6.05 25.74
N GLN A 74 -8.20 -5.87 25.59
CA GLN A 74 -7.44 -4.85 26.32
C GLN A 74 -7.13 -3.68 25.39
N TRP A 75 -6.88 -2.50 25.94
CA TRP A 75 -6.65 -1.32 25.12
C TRP A 75 -5.70 -0.33 25.78
N VAL A 76 -5.09 0.49 24.93
CA VAL A 76 -4.37 1.71 25.29
C VAL A 76 -4.93 2.85 24.46
N GLN A 77 -4.98 4.04 25.04
CA GLN A 77 -5.50 5.22 24.37
C GLN A 77 -4.66 6.44 24.66
N TYR A 78 -4.77 7.42 23.78
CA TYR A 78 -4.15 8.71 23.91
C TYR A 78 -5.19 9.80 23.65
N ARG A 79 -5.30 10.74 24.60
CA ARG A 79 -6.07 11.97 24.44
C ARG A 79 -5.13 13.10 24.08
N PHE A 80 -5.32 13.68 22.90
CA PHE A 80 -4.54 14.84 22.48
C PHE A 80 -5.02 16.11 23.20
N ALA A 81 -4.18 17.15 23.25
CA ALA A 81 -4.58 18.46 23.78
C ALA A 81 -5.62 19.18 22.89
N SER A 82 -5.62 18.86 21.60
CA SER A 82 -6.58 19.30 20.58
C SER A 82 -6.83 18.15 19.60
N PRO A 83 -7.95 18.13 18.86
CA PRO A 83 -8.20 17.08 17.87
C PRO A 83 -7.08 16.99 16.82
N VAL A 84 -6.67 15.77 16.47
CA VAL A 84 -5.59 15.49 15.51
C VAL A 84 -6.03 14.47 14.48
N ASP A 85 -5.65 14.69 13.22
CA ASP A 85 -5.81 13.71 12.14
C ASP A 85 -4.61 12.74 12.14
N VAL A 86 -4.86 11.49 12.54
CA VAL A 86 -3.84 10.44 12.58
C VAL A 86 -3.84 9.67 11.27
N TYR A 87 -2.67 9.55 10.67
CA TYR A 87 -2.46 8.88 9.39
C TYR A 87 -1.77 7.52 9.54
N ARG A 88 -0.82 7.41 10.48
CA ARG A 88 -0.11 6.16 10.78
C ARG A 88 0.03 5.98 12.29
N VAL A 89 0.16 4.73 12.70
CA VAL A 89 0.41 4.33 14.09
C VAL A 89 1.69 3.52 14.15
N ARG A 90 2.63 3.94 14.96
CA ARG A 90 3.79 3.12 15.33
C ARG A 90 3.38 2.19 16.46
N CYS A 91 3.74 0.92 16.35
CA CYS A 91 3.65 -0.06 17.41
C CYS A 91 5.01 -0.75 17.52
N TYR A 92 5.71 -0.52 18.63
CA TYR A 92 6.94 -1.23 18.94
C TYR A 92 6.70 -2.24 20.07
N PRO A 93 6.50 -3.53 19.77
CA PRO A 93 6.29 -4.54 20.78
C PRO A 93 7.58 -4.98 21.50
N ASN A 94 7.40 -5.56 22.69
CA ASN A 94 8.45 -6.34 23.34
C ASN A 94 8.63 -7.73 22.68
N SER A 95 9.77 -8.37 22.93
CA SER A 95 9.97 -9.76 22.51
C SER A 95 9.11 -10.72 23.33
N GLY A 96 8.30 -11.55 22.66
CA GLY A 96 7.57 -12.67 23.29
C GLY A 96 6.15 -12.38 23.80
N TYR A 97 5.77 -11.11 23.99
CA TYR A 97 4.47 -10.70 24.56
C TYR A 97 3.72 -9.67 23.69
N TYR A 98 3.79 -9.79 22.37
CA TYR A 98 3.28 -8.80 21.42
C TYR A 98 1.81 -9.03 21.03
N PRO A 99 1.02 -7.99 20.72
CA PRO A 99 -0.35 -8.19 20.29
C PRO A 99 -0.41 -8.76 18.86
N THR A 100 -1.35 -9.68 18.60
CA THR A 100 -1.46 -10.34 17.29
C THR A 100 -2.46 -9.68 16.34
N ASN A 101 -3.40 -8.89 16.87
CA ASN A 101 -4.43 -8.20 16.09
C ASN A 101 -4.72 -6.79 16.64
N PRO A 102 -3.81 -5.82 16.47
CA PRO A 102 -4.06 -4.45 16.89
C PRO A 102 -5.13 -3.79 15.99
N ARG A 103 -6.14 -3.18 16.61
CA ARG A 103 -7.23 -2.46 15.94
C ARG A 103 -7.33 -1.03 16.47
N LEU A 104 -7.61 -0.08 15.60
CA LEU A 104 -7.74 1.33 15.93
C LEU A 104 -9.20 1.75 16.03
N SER A 105 -9.51 2.61 16.98
CA SER A 105 -10.74 3.40 16.98
C SER A 105 -10.45 4.81 17.47
N PHE A 106 -11.38 5.73 17.20
CA PHE A 106 -11.30 7.11 17.64
C PHE A 106 -12.60 7.55 18.31
N SER A 107 -12.52 8.65 19.04
CA SER A 107 -13.64 9.28 19.73
C SER A 107 -13.37 10.77 19.90
N ASP A 108 -14.44 11.57 20.01
CA ASP A 108 -14.34 13.00 20.31
C ASP A 108 -14.69 13.31 21.78
N ASP A 109 -15.36 12.38 22.48
CA ASP A 109 -15.84 12.55 23.87
C ASP A 109 -15.22 11.55 24.85
N GLY A 110 -14.51 10.52 24.36
CA GLY A 110 -13.94 9.43 25.15
C GLY A 110 -14.95 8.37 25.57
N VAL A 111 -16.23 8.53 25.22
CA VAL A 111 -17.34 7.66 25.62
C VAL A 111 -17.91 6.92 24.41
N ALA A 112 -18.25 7.62 23.33
CA ALA A 112 -18.71 7.05 22.08
C ALA A 112 -17.52 6.82 21.14
N TRP A 113 -17.29 5.57 20.77
CA TRP A 113 -16.15 5.16 19.94
C TRP A 113 -16.60 4.75 18.55
N SER A 114 -15.77 5.07 17.55
CA SER A 114 -15.92 4.55 16.19
C SER A 114 -15.86 3.02 16.15
N ALA A 115 -16.32 2.44 15.04
CA ALA A 115 -16.03 1.04 14.74
C ALA A 115 -14.51 0.77 14.75
N LEU A 116 -14.13 -0.44 15.16
CA LEU A 116 -12.75 -0.90 15.18
C LEU A 116 -12.25 -1.12 13.75
N VAL A 117 -11.14 -0.48 13.41
CA VAL A 117 -10.45 -0.61 12.12
C VAL A 117 -9.21 -1.48 12.31
N PRO A 118 -9.04 -2.59 11.57
CA PRO A 118 -7.83 -3.40 11.65
C PRO A 118 -6.62 -2.60 11.14
N LEU A 119 -5.51 -2.61 11.90
CA LEU A 119 -4.27 -1.93 11.50
C LEU A 119 -3.31 -2.84 10.70
N VAL A 120 -3.67 -4.12 10.54
CA VAL A 120 -2.88 -5.12 9.83
C VAL A 120 -3.80 -5.86 8.86
N GLU A 121 -3.64 -5.66 7.55
CA GLU A 121 -4.31 -6.52 6.56
C GLU A 121 -3.36 -7.39 5.71
N PHE A 122 -2.03 -7.18 5.68
CA PHE A 122 -1.19 -7.89 4.68
C PHE A 122 0.18 -8.42 5.15
N SER A 123 0.43 -8.54 6.45
CA SER A 123 1.65 -9.21 6.93
C SER A 123 1.47 -9.84 8.30
N GLY A 124 0.74 -10.96 8.41
CA GLY A 124 0.92 -11.97 9.47
C GLY A 124 0.92 -11.54 10.96
N GLY A 125 0.50 -10.33 11.32
CA GLY A 125 0.58 -9.79 12.69
C GLY A 125 1.87 -8.98 12.96
N LEU A 126 1.95 -8.38 14.15
CA LEU A 126 3.19 -7.74 14.61
C LEU A 126 4.30 -8.79 14.75
N VAL A 127 5.51 -8.46 14.35
CA VAL A 127 6.67 -9.33 14.50
C VAL A 127 7.42 -8.93 15.78
N SER A 128 7.79 -9.93 16.59
CA SER A 128 8.50 -9.76 17.86
C SER A 128 9.66 -8.78 17.75
N ALA A 129 9.68 -7.78 18.64
CA ALA A 129 10.76 -6.79 18.78
C ALA A 129 11.10 -5.97 17.50
N LEU A 130 10.19 -5.91 16.52
CA LEU A 130 10.34 -5.00 15.38
C LEU A 130 9.50 -3.74 15.59
N ASP A 131 10.16 -2.60 15.50
CA ASP A 131 9.50 -1.32 15.42
C ASP A 131 8.68 -1.21 14.12
N THR A 132 7.37 -1.22 14.24
CA THR A 132 6.47 -1.38 13.09
C THR A 132 5.59 -0.15 12.91
N MET A 133 5.62 0.42 11.71
CA MET A 133 4.69 1.47 11.29
C MET A 133 3.48 0.83 10.60
N LEU A 134 2.31 1.03 11.18
CA LEU A 134 1.03 0.56 10.66
C LEU A 134 0.28 1.72 10.01
N GLY A 135 -0.12 1.54 8.75
CA GLY A 135 -1.00 2.48 8.08
C GLY A 135 -2.43 2.31 8.59
N VAL A 136 -3.12 3.42 8.81
CA VAL A 136 -4.57 3.36 9.05
C VAL A 136 -5.24 3.25 7.68
N SER A 137 -5.89 2.11 7.39
CA SER A 137 -6.72 2.02 6.19
C SER A 137 -7.87 3.00 6.35
N ALA A 138 -7.88 4.05 5.53
CA ALA A 138 -9.07 4.87 5.42
C ALA A 138 -10.20 3.97 4.90
N PRO A 139 -11.48 4.18 5.28
CA PRO A 139 -12.62 3.41 4.74
C PRO A 139 -12.86 3.62 3.23
N TYR A 140 -11.90 4.15 2.48
CA TYR A 140 -11.96 4.30 1.03
C TYR A 140 -11.25 3.12 0.36
N GLY A 141 -11.99 2.02 0.18
CA GLY A 141 -11.96 1.06 -0.95
C GLY A 141 -10.63 0.77 -1.68
N GLY A 142 -9.50 0.72 -0.97
CA GLY A 142 -8.19 0.44 -1.55
C GLY A 142 -7.51 -0.73 -0.84
N VAL A 143 -7.25 -1.80 -1.58
CA VAL A 143 -6.47 -2.96 -1.12
C VAL A 143 -5.03 -2.51 -0.85
N ALA A 144 -4.54 -2.71 0.38
CA ALA A 144 -3.11 -2.64 0.66
C ALA A 144 -2.45 -3.94 0.15
N LEU A 145 -1.30 -3.88 -0.50
CA LEU A 145 -0.50 -5.07 -0.81
C LEU A 145 0.82 -4.95 -0.06
N GLY A 146 1.04 -5.82 0.92
CA GLY A 146 2.27 -5.89 1.69
C GLY A 146 3.24 -6.91 1.10
N THR A 147 4.49 -6.52 0.86
CA THR A 147 5.62 -7.46 0.83
C THR A 147 6.73 -6.95 1.73
N SER A 148 7.28 -7.86 2.53
CA SER A 148 8.26 -7.54 3.57
C SER A 148 9.69 -7.41 3.02
N ARG A 149 10.40 -6.35 3.44
CA ARG A 149 11.77 -6.32 3.99
C ARG A 149 12.40 -4.96 3.69
N ALA A 150 12.90 -4.32 4.75
CA ALA A 150 13.72 -3.11 4.73
C ALA A 150 13.03 -1.82 4.22
N THR A 151 12.73 -0.93 5.16
CA THR A 151 12.89 0.53 5.08
C THR A 151 12.57 1.25 3.76
N TRP A 152 11.28 1.37 3.39
CA TRP A 152 10.83 2.45 2.50
C TRP A 152 9.42 2.91 2.93
N ALA A 153 9.23 4.19 3.19
CA ALA A 153 7.96 4.75 3.65
C ALA A 153 6.95 4.84 2.50
N PHE A 154 5.82 4.14 2.60
CA PHE A 154 4.76 4.19 1.58
C PHE A 154 3.75 5.30 1.88
N ARG A 155 3.57 6.23 0.92
CA ARG A 155 2.55 7.27 0.94
C ARG A 155 1.32 6.76 0.17
N SER A 156 0.17 6.64 0.83
CA SER A 156 -1.10 6.37 0.16
C SER A 156 -1.47 7.55 -0.74
N VAL A 157 -1.80 7.27 -2.01
CA VAL A 157 -2.31 8.26 -2.97
C VAL A 157 -3.79 7.94 -3.25
N PRO A 158 -4.72 8.90 -3.14
CA PRO A 158 -6.14 8.68 -3.44
C PRO A 158 -6.41 8.70 -4.95
N GLY A 159 -7.26 7.78 -5.43
CA GLY A 159 -7.72 7.68 -6.82
C GLY A 159 -7.46 6.29 -7.45
N PRO A 160 -8.00 6.00 -8.65
CA PRO A 160 -7.64 4.77 -9.38
C PRO A 160 -6.12 4.70 -9.48
N LEU A 161 -5.55 3.53 -9.17
CA LEU A 161 -4.11 3.23 -9.12
C LEU A 161 -3.29 4.12 -10.06
N LYS A 162 -2.76 5.22 -9.53
CA LYS A 162 -1.70 5.98 -10.18
C LYS A 162 -0.41 5.55 -9.53
N LEU A 163 0.34 4.70 -10.24
CA LEU A 163 1.72 4.41 -9.90
C LEU A 163 2.51 5.72 -9.95
N SER A 164 2.69 6.37 -8.80
CA SER A 164 3.57 7.53 -8.67
C SER A 164 4.96 7.01 -8.36
N VAL A 165 5.82 7.00 -9.38
CA VAL A 165 7.24 6.67 -9.21
C VAL A 165 7.95 7.89 -8.66
N ASP A 166 8.58 7.76 -7.50
CA ASP A 166 9.51 8.76 -6.97
C ASP A 166 10.58 9.05 -8.04
N PRO A 167 10.78 10.30 -8.47
CA PRO A 167 11.75 10.61 -9.52
C PRO A 167 13.20 10.28 -9.14
N LYS A 168 13.50 10.00 -7.85
CA LYS A 168 14.84 9.59 -7.39
C LYS A 168 15.03 8.08 -7.22
N HIS A 169 13.96 7.28 -7.20
CA HIS A 169 14.04 5.82 -7.19
C HIS A 169 13.06 5.23 -8.23
N ARG A 170 13.43 5.39 -9.50
CA ARG A 170 12.85 4.63 -10.62
C ARG A 170 13.33 3.17 -10.55
N SER A 171 12.66 2.35 -9.75
CA SER A 171 12.82 0.90 -9.85
C SER A 171 11.51 0.17 -9.61
N VAL A 172 10.46 0.60 -10.32
CA VAL A 172 9.44 -0.34 -10.78
C VAL A 172 10.00 -0.88 -12.10
N ALA A 173 10.91 -1.84 -11.99
CA ALA A 173 11.33 -2.60 -13.16
C ALA A 173 10.23 -3.62 -13.43
N ASP A 174 9.71 -3.61 -14.66
CA ASP A 174 8.93 -4.73 -15.17
C ASP A 174 9.88 -5.94 -15.23
N MET A 175 9.88 -6.76 -14.17
CA MET A 175 10.84 -7.86 -14.00
C MET A 175 10.55 -9.05 -14.92
N GLU A 176 9.33 -9.14 -15.44
CA GLU A 176 8.87 -10.30 -16.21
C GLU A 176 8.94 -10.04 -17.72
N TYR A 177 8.57 -8.84 -18.17
CA TYR A 177 8.50 -8.49 -19.59
C TYR A 177 9.28 -7.21 -19.95
N GLY A 178 9.93 -6.57 -18.97
CA GLY A 178 10.66 -5.34 -19.15
C GLY A 178 12.08 -5.55 -19.67
N GLY A 179 12.55 -4.62 -20.49
CA GLY A 179 13.90 -4.64 -21.03
C GLY A 179 14.26 -3.34 -21.74
N PHE A 180 15.26 -3.40 -22.63
CA PHE A 180 15.73 -2.26 -23.42
C PHE A 180 15.17 -2.24 -24.85
N GLY A 181 14.23 -3.14 -25.14
CA GLY A 181 13.67 -3.31 -26.47
C GLY A 181 12.48 -2.40 -26.76
N ARG A 182 12.18 -2.24 -28.04
CA ARG A 182 11.04 -1.50 -28.57
C ARG A 182 10.33 -2.31 -29.64
N ILE A 183 9.00 -2.30 -29.62
CA ILE A 183 8.15 -2.79 -30.71
C ILE A 183 7.36 -1.61 -31.26
N VAL A 184 7.45 -1.38 -32.57
CA VAL A 184 6.70 -0.32 -33.26
C VAL A 184 5.90 -0.89 -34.42
N GLY A 185 4.85 -0.18 -34.84
CA GLY A 185 4.08 -0.53 -36.02
C GLY A 185 3.03 0.50 -36.36
N THR A 186 2.24 0.23 -37.40
CA THR A 186 1.11 1.07 -37.80
C THR A 186 -0.18 0.26 -37.89
N THR A 187 -1.30 0.84 -37.51
CA THR A 187 -2.65 0.31 -37.76
C THR A 187 -3.32 1.07 -38.89
N LYS A 188 -3.71 0.34 -39.93
CA LYS A 188 -4.33 0.91 -41.13
C LYS A 188 -5.51 0.05 -41.57
N THR A 189 -6.58 0.71 -42.00
CA THR A 189 -7.70 0.05 -42.67
C THR A 189 -7.43 -0.05 -44.16
N LYS A 190 -7.91 -1.13 -44.77
CA LYS A 190 -7.73 -1.36 -46.20
C LYS A 190 -8.59 -0.37 -46.98
N ALA A 191 -7.98 0.41 -47.86
CA ALA A 191 -8.65 1.39 -48.70
C ALA A 191 -7.94 1.51 -50.06
N VAL A 192 -8.64 2.10 -51.03
CA VAL A 192 -8.15 2.36 -52.40
C VAL A 192 -8.14 3.87 -52.61
N PRO A 193 -7.07 4.49 -53.18
CA PRO A 193 -5.87 3.87 -53.76
C PRO A 193 -4.82 3.41 -52.73
N SER A 194 -4.94 3.83 -51.46
CA SER A 194 -4.01 3.47 -50.40
C SER A 194 -4.72 3.24 -49.08
N ASN A 195 -4.15 2.37 -48.24
CA ASN A 195 -4.63 2.10 -46.90
C ASN A 195 -4.61 3.38 -46.05
N LEU A 196 -5.65 3.57 -45.26
CA LEU A 196 -5.82 4.76 -44.42
C LEU A 196 -5.39 4.42 -42.98
N PRO A 197 -4.63 5.31 -42.32
CA PRO A 197 -4.43 5.26 -40.86
C PRO A 197 -5.75 5.07 -40.11
N THR A 198 -5.70 4.29 -39.04
CA THR A 198 -6.89 4.04 -38.22
C THR A 198 -6.48 3.95 -36.77
N LYS A 199 -7.23 4.64 -35.90
CA LYS A 199 -7.10 4.52 -34.46
C LYS A 199 -7.53 3.14 -34.04
N ALA A 200 -6.64 2.44 -33.35
CA ALA A 200 -6.89 1.10 -32.85
C ALA A 200 -6.30 0.97 -31.45
N ARG A 201 -6.92 0.11 -30.65
CA ARG A 201 -6.34 -0.36 -29.39
C ARG A 201 -5.42 -1.52 -29.72
N VAL A 202 -4.14 -1.38 -29.43
CA VAL A 202 -3.15 -2.43 -29.67
C VAL A 202 -2.77 -3.03 -28.32
N VAL A 203 -3.05 -4.32 -28.16
CA VAL A 203 -2.69 -5.10 -26.98
C VAL A 203 -1.48 -5.96 -27.30
N LEU A 204 -0.40 -5.77 -26.54
CA LEU A 204 0.78 -6.60 -26.59
C LEU A 204 0.58 -7.81 -25.67
N ILE A 205 0.74 -9.01 -26.21
CA ILE A 205 0.51 -10.27 -25.54
C ILE A 205 1.79 -11.10 -25.63
N HIS A 206 2.24 -11.70 -24.53
CA HIS A 206 3.41 -12.57 -24.54
C HIS A 206 3.12 -13.83 -25.38
N GLN A 207 4.00 -14.14 -26.34
CA GLN A 207 3.75 -15.17 -27.35
C GLN A 207 3.58 -16.56 -26.74
N ARG A 208 4.35 -16.91 -25.70
CA ARG A 208 4.30 -18.26 -25.11
C ARG A 208 3.14 -18.42 -24.11
N SER A 209 2.99 -17.51 -23.17
CA SER A 209 1.99 -17.62 -22.09
C SER A 209 0.61 -17.10 -22.47
N LYS A 210 0.52 -16.28 -23.54
CA LYS A 210 -0.69 -15.55 -23.93
C LYS A 210 -1.21 -14.57 -22.87
N LEU A 211 -0.33 -14.15 -21.95
CA LEU A 211 -0.66 -13.11 -20.99
C LEU A 211 -0.62 -11.74 -21.68
N PRO A 212 -1.62 -10.87 -21.48
CA PRO A 212 -1.55 -9.48 -21.91
C PRO A 212 -0.49 -8.75 -21.07
N VAL A 213 0.42 -8.08 -21.76
CA VAL A 213 1.60 -7.42 -21.18
C VAL A 213 1.37 -5.93 -21.10
N ARG A 214 0.97 -5.30 -22.21
CA ARG A 214 0.74 -3.84 -22.31
C ARG A 214 -0.35 -3.52 -23.31
N GLU A 215 -0.87 -2.31 -23.23
CA GLU A 215 -1.84 -1.77 -24.17
C GLU A 215 -1.46 -0.33 -24.53
N VAL A 216 -1.62 0.03 -25.80
CA VAL A 216 -1.51 1.41 -26.29
C VAL A 216 -2.61 1.70 -27.30
N TRP A 217 -2.96 2.97 -27.43
CA TRP A 217 -3.76 3.44 -28.55
C TRP A 217 -2.83 3.92 -29.66
N SER A 218 -3.11 3.53 -30.90
CA SER A 218 -2.41 4.10 -32.05
C SER A 218 -2.86 5.53 -32.35
N ASP A 219 -2.00 6.29 -33.01
CA ASP A 219 -2.32 7.64 -33.46
C ASP A 219 -3.42 7.62 -34.54
N PRO A 220 -4.49 8.44 -34.43
CA PRO A 220 -5.57 8.43 -35.41
C PRO A 220 -5.18 8.96 -36.80
N ALA A 221 -4.18 9.82 -36.90
CA ALA A 221 -3.76 10.47 -38.13
C ALA A 221 -2.65 9.69 -38.86
N THR A 222 -1.74 9.05 -38.14
CA THR A 222 -0.62 8.28 -38.73
C THR A 222 -0.79 6.76 -38.60
N GLY A 223 -1.55 6.31 -37.60
CA GLY A 223 -1.73 4.90 -37.28
C GLY A 223 -0.61 4.34 -36.41
N ASP A 224 0.38 5.15 -36.02
CA ASP A 224 1.57 4.68 -35.34
C ASP A 224 1.28 4.23 -33.91
N PHE A 225 1.95 3.16 -33.48
CA PHE A 225 1.99 2.72 -32.09
C PHE A 225 3.39 2.27 -31.71
N ALA A 226 3.71 2.34 -30.41
CA ALA A 226 4.98 1.87 -29.88
C ALA A 226 4.81 1.26 -28.48
N PHE A 227 5.56 0.20 -28.21
CA PHE A 227 5.81 -0.34 -26.89
C PHE A 227 7.30 -0.23 -26.60
N ASP A 228 7.66 0.63 -25.65
CA ASP A 228 9.05 0.83 -25.22
C ASP A 228 9.40 0.00 -23.99
N GLY A 229 10.66 -0.32 -23.77
CA GLY A 229 11.10 -0.98 -22.54
C GLY A 229 10.65 -2.43 -22.40
N ILE A 230 10.73 -3.19 -23.50
CA ILE A 230 10.31 -4.61 -23.60
C ILE A 230 11.53 -5.53 -23.62
N ASP A 231 11.44 -6.72 -23.02
CA ASP A 231 12.52 -7.71 -23.04
C ASP A 231 12.79 -8.23 -24.47
N THR A 232 13.99 -7.96 -24.97
CA THR A 232 14.45 -8.38 -26.31
C THR A 232 14.69 -9.89 -26.43
N ARG A 233 14.62 -10.64 -25.33
CA ARG A 233 14.78 -12.11 -25.33
C ARG A 233 13.46 -12.87 -25.50
N GLN A 234 12.34 -12.17 -25.49
CA GLN A 234 11.00 -12.75 -25.55
C GLN A 234 10.31 -12.42 -26.87
N GLU A 235 9.36 -13.26 -27.24
CA GLU A 235 8.49 -13.05 -28.41
C GLU A 235 7.11 -12.56 -27.97
N PHE A 236 6.49 -11.73 -28.79
CA PHE A 236 5.19 -11.15 -28.53
C PHE A 236 4.23 -11.26 -29.72
N LEU A 237 2.96 -11.07 -29.42
CA LEU A 237 1.84 -10.92 -30.33
C LEU A 237 1.25 -9.52 -30.11
N ALA A 238 1.09 -8.74 -31.18
CA ALA A 238 0.30 -7.52 -31.13
C ALA A 238 -1.09 -7.81 -31.70
N LEU A 239 -2.14 -7.59 -30.91
CA LEU A 239 -3.54 -7.67 -31.32
C LEU A 239 -4.11 -6.25 -31.47
N ALA A 240 -4.48 -5.86 -32.67
CA ALA A 240 -5.06 -4.55 -32.96
C ALA A 240 -6.58 -4.66 -33.13
N GLU A 241 -7.32 -3.90 -32.33
CA GLU A 241 -8.78 -3.79 -32.38
C GLU A 241 -9.16 -2.39 -32.84
N ASP A 242 -10.01 -2.30 -33.87
CA ASP A 242 -10.51 -1.02 -34.37
C ASP A 242 -11.26 -0.26 -33.26
N ALA A 243 -10.92 1.01 -33.04
CA ALA A 243 -11.52 1.83 -31.99
C ALA A 243 -13.04 1.99 -32.17
N ALA A 244 -13.51 1.99 -33.41
CA ALA A 244 -14.93 2.11 -33.74
C ALA A 244 -15.65 0.74 -33.81
N GLY A 245 -14.91 -0.38 -33.69
CA GLY A 245 -15.48 -1.73 -33.73
C GLY A 245 -16.04 -2.17 -35.08
N ASN A 246 -15.69 -1.48 -36.18
CA ASN A 246 -16.21 -1.80 -37.51
C ASN A 246 -15.49 -2.99 -38.16
N PHE A 247 -14.25 -3.25 -37.73
CA PHE A 247 -13.41 -4.30 -38.29
C PHE A 247 -13.06 -5.36 -37.24
N ARG A 248 -12.84 -6.60 -37.71
CA ARG A 248 -12.36 -7.68 -36.86
C ARG A 248 -10.93 -7.38 -36.40
N PRO A 249 -10.56 -7.80 -35.17
CA PRO A 249 -9.19 -7.67 -34.71
C PRO A 249 -8.18 -8.38 -35.62
N VAL A 250 -7.01 -7.78 -35.81
CA VAL A 250 -5.91 -8.34 -36.60
C VAL A 250 -4.70 -8.53 -35.69
N ALA A 251 -3.99 -9.65 -35.84
CA ALA A 251 -2.83 -9.95 -35.02
C ALA A 251 -1.55 -10.08 -35.85
N ALA A 252 -0.46 -9.54 -35.33
CA ALA A 252 0.90 -9.81 -35.78
C ALA A 252 1.61 -10.64 -34.69
N SER A 253 2.27 -11.74 -35.09
CA SER A 253 2.82 -12.73 -34.15
C SER A 253 4.32 -12.91 -34.33
N ARG A 254 4.99 -13.48 -33.31
CA ARG A 254 6.45 -13.68 -33.27
C ARG A 254 7.23 -12.37 -33.42
N LEU A 255 6.71 -11.30 -32.82
CA LEU A 255 7.37 -10.02 -32.76
C LEU A 255 8.51 -10.09 -31.73
N VAL A 256 9.73 -9.79 -32.16
CA VAL A 256 10.89 -9.66 -31.29
C VAL A 256 11.20 -8.17 -31.14
N PRO A 257 11.30 -7.62 -29.93
CA PRO A 257 11.67 -6.22 -29.75
C PRO A 257 13.06 -5.93 -30.30
N GLU A 258 13.20 -4.80 -30.97
CA GLU A 258 14.49 -4.27 -31.42
C GLU A 258 15.12 -3.45 -30.29
N VAL A 259 16.45 -3.46 -30.16
CA VAL A 259 17.13 -2.65 -29.14
C VAL A 259 16.85 -1.17 -29.42
N ALA A 260 16.26 -0.47 -28.44
CA ALA A 260 16.03 0.97 -28.57
C ALA A 260 17.39 1.70 -28.64
N PRO A 261 17.56 2.67 -29.55
CA PRO A 261 18.79 3.46 -29.67
C PRO A 261 19.07 4.33 -28.45
#